data_AF-A0A382CCD6-F1
#
_entry.id   AF-A0A382CCD6-F1
#
_cell.length_a   1.000
_cell.length_b   1.000
_cell.length_c   1.000
_cell.angle_alpha   90.00
_cell.angle_beta   90.00
_cell.angle_gamma   90.00
#
_symmetry.space_group_name_H-M   'P 1'
#
loop_
_entity.id
_entity.type
_entity.pdbx_description
1 polymer ?
#
loop_
_entity_poly.entity_id
_entity_poly.type
_entity_poly.pdbx_seq_one_letter_code
_entity_poly.pdbx_strand_id
1 'polypeptide(L)'
;MLDLIIKNGSCYIDGNLKKLDLGITKDKISQIGDLSKEKANNFFDAENLIVLPGCMDTQVHFREPGSTDAEDLNSGSKAAVVGGITGVFEM
;
A
#
# COMPACT_ATOMS: atom_id res chain seq x y z
N MET A 1 -13.39 -15.30 6.41
CA MET A 1 -11.94 -15.53 6.53
C MET A 1 -11.26 -14.44 5.74
N LEU A 2 -10.29 -13.76 6.32
CA LEU A 2 -9.58 -12.64 5.69
C LEU A 2 -8.52 -13.17 4.70
N ASP A 3 -8.16 -12.38 3.71
CA ASP A 3 -7.10 -12.74 2.75
C ASP A 3 -5.71 -12.43 3.33
N LEU A 4 -5.58 -11.28 3.99
CA LEU A 4 -4.35 -10.83 4.65
C LEU A 4 -4.69 -10.07 5.93
N ILE A 5 -3.90 -10.26 6.99
CA ILE A 5 -3.85 -9.34 8.13
C ILE A 5 -2.46 -8.74 8.23
N ILE A 6 -2.39 -7.41 8.29
CA ILE A 6 -1.20 -6.64 8.66
C ILE A 6 -1.27 -6.43 10.18
N LYS A 7 -0.29 -6.96 10.93
CA LYS A 7 -0.29 -6.98 12.41
C LYS A 7 0.78 -6.10 13.01
N ASN A 8 0.58 -5.66 14.25
CA ASN A 8 1.59 -4.98 15.10
C ASN A 8 2.12 -3.63 14.57
N GLY A 9 1.58 -3.14 13.45
CA GLY A 9 1.97 -1.89 12.80
C GLY A 9 1.50 -0.66 13.56
N SER A 10 2.24 0.44 13.38
CA SER A 10 1.76 1.78 13.72
C SER A 10 0.98 2.34 12.52
N CYS A 11 -0.34 2.15 12.51
CA CYS A 11 -1.19 2.48 11.38
C CYS A 11 -1.63 3.95 11.43
N TYR A 12 -1.45 4.70 10.34
CA TYR A 12 -1.93 6.07 10.22
C TYR A 12 -3.41 6.10 9.84
N ILE A 13 -4.26 6.45 10.81
CA ILE A 13 -5.73 6.46 10.68
C ILE A 13 -6.28 7.74 11.31
N ASP A 14 -7.10 8.47 10.55
CA ASP A 14 -7.74 9.73 10.98
C ASP A 14 -6.73 10.74 11.57
N GLY A 15 -5.62 10.97 10.87
CA GLY A 15 -4.62 11.96 11.26
C GLY A 15 -3.65 11.51 12.36
N ASN A 16 -3.76 10.28 12.87
CA ASN A 16 -3.00 9.81 14.02
C ASN A 16 -2.38 8.43 13.79
N LEU A 17 -1.23 8.19 14.40
CA LEU A 17 -0.62 6.86 14.46
C LEU A 17 -1.26 6.05 15.59
N LYS A 18 -1.83 4.88 15.25
CA LYS A 18 -2.51 3.98 16.19
C LYS A 18 -1.94 2.58 16.05
N LYS A 19 -1.67 1.90 17.17
CA LYS A 19 -1.30 0.47 17.18
C LYS A 19 -2.55 -0.38 16.97
N LEU A 20 -2.76 -0.78 15.71
CA LEU A 20 -3.94 -1.52 15.25
C LEU A 20 -3.53 -2.48 14.13
N ASP A 21 -4.32 -3.53 13.94
CA ASP A 21 -4.19 -4.46 12.81
C ASP A 21 -5.15 -4.05 11.67
N LEU A 22 -4.78 -4.36 10.43
CA LEU A 22 -5.61 -4.15 9.23
C LEU A 22 -5.96 -5.50 8.59
N GLY A 23 -7.25 -5.77 8.42
CA GLY A 23 -7.76 -6.98 7.76
C GLY A 23 -8.22 -6.70 6.33
N ILE A 24 -7.67 -7.42 5.36
CA ILE A 24 -7.94 -7.25 3.93
C ILE A 24 -8.78 -8.42 3.41
N THR A 25 -9.80 -8.11 2.61
CA THR A 25 -10.63 -9.08 1.87
C THR A 25 -10.93 -8.54 0.48
N LYS A 26 -10.71 -9.32 -0.58
CA LYS A 26 -10.97 -8.93 -1.99
C LYS A 26 -10.40 -7.55 -2.31
N ASP A 27 -9.11 -7.37 -2.05
CA ASP A 27 -8.32 -6.16 -2.32
C ASP A 27 -8.81 -4.90 -1.60
N LYS A 28 -9.65 -5.04 -0.57
CA LYS A 28 -10.15 -3.93 0.23
C LYS A 28 -9.83 -4.12 1.70
N ILE A 29 -9.54 -3.01 2.38
CA ILE A 29 -9.53 -2.97 3.84
C ILE A 29 -10.97 -3.22 4.31
N SER A 30 -11.16 -4.32 5.03
CA SER A 30 -12.47 -4.81 5.48
C SER A 30 -12.64 -4.68 7.00
N GLN A 31 -11.54 -4.64 7.74
CA GLN A 31 -11.52 -4.53 9.19
C GLN A 31 -10.30 -3.72 9.65
N ILE A 32 -10.48 -2.95 10.73
CA ILE A 32 -9.43 -2.15 11.40
C ILE A 32 -9.65 -2.31 12.90
N GLY A 33 -8.66 -2.77 13.66
CA GLY A 33 -8.83 -3.01 15.09
C GLY A 33 -7.85 -4.01 15.68
N ASP A 34 -8.20 -4.60 16.82
CA ASP A 34 -7.54 -5.79 17.35
C ASP A 34 -8.06 -7.03 16.60
N LEU A 35 -7.17 -7.68 15.82
CA LEU A 35 -7.49 -8.87 15.02
C LEU A 35 -6.72 -10.10 15.52
N SER A 36 -6.34 -10.11 16.80
CA SER A 36 -5.59 -11.22 17.43
C SER A 36 -6.30 -12.57 17.35
N LYS A 37 -7.64 -12.58 17.31
CA LYS A 37 -8.47 -13.79 17.25
C LYS A 37 -8.96 -14.14 15.83
N GLU A 38 -8.72 -13.28 14.85
CA GLU A 38 -9.20 -13.47 13.49
C GLU A 38 -8.32 -14.44 12.70
N LYS A 39 -8.94 -15.13 11.74
CA LYS A 39 -8.26 -16.05 10.81
C LYS A 39 -8.10 -15.40 9.44
N ALA A 40 -6.90 -15.52 8.88
CA ALA A 40 -6.57 -15.06 7.54
C ALA A 40 -5.78 -16.11 6.76
N ASN A 41 -5.79 -16.01 5.43
CA ASN A 41 -4.94 -16.83 4.58
C ASN A 41 -3.46 -16.46 4.78
N ASN A 42 -3.17 -15.17 4.96
CA ASN A 42 -1.82 -14.65 5.15
C ASN A 42 -1.73 -13.65 6.31
N PHE A 43 -0.54 -13.52 6.86
CA PHE A 43 -0.20 -12.53 7.88
C PHE A 43 1.08 -11.79 7.47
N PHE A 44 1.10 -10.48 7.71
CA PHE A 44 2.29 -9.64 7.57
C PHE A 44 2.55 -8.98 8.92
N ASP A 45 3.72 -9.23 9.50
CA ASP A 45 4.12 -8.61 10.76
C ASP A 45 4.81 -7.28 10.48
N ALA A 46 4.15 -6.18 10.89
CA ALA A 46 4.63 -4.82 10.75
C ALA A 46 5.16 -4.26 12.08
N GLU A 47 5.62 -5.13 13.00
CA GLU A 47 6.27 -4.69 14.23
C GLU A 47 7.39 -3.67 13.94
N ASN A 48 7.44 -2.59 14.72
CA ASN A 48 8.37 -1.46 14.54
C ASN A 48 8.27 -0.71 13.21
N LEU A 49 7.27 -1.00 12.37
CA LEU A 49 7.00 -0.30 11.12
C LEU A 49 5.79 0.64 11.24
N ILE A 50 5.75 1.63 10.35
CA ILE A 50 4.59 2.51 10.14
C ILE A 50 3.84 2.00 8.91
N VAL A 51 2.51 1.90 9.04
CA VAL A 51 1.63 1.54 7.93
C VAL A 51 0.88 2.80 7.49
N LEU A 52 1.18 3.26 6.27
CA LEU A 52 0.58 4.44 5.66
C LEU A 52 -0.39 4.02 4.54
N PRO A 53 -1.40 4.84 4.21
CA PRO A 53 -2.06 4.75 2.92
C PRO A 53 -1.02 4.84 1.81
N GLY A 54 -1.21 4.08 0.73
CA GLY A 54 -0.35 4.20 -0.44
C GLY A 54 -0.41 5.62 -1.01
N CYS A 55 0.74 6.20 -1.31
CA CYS A 55 0.81 7.56 -1.81
C CYS A 55 0.27 7.64 -3.24
N MET A 56 -0.27 8.81 -3.59
CA MET A 56 -0.76 9.14 -4.93
C MET A 56 0.13 10.25 -5.50
N ASP A 57 0.78 9.98 -6.63
CA ASP A 57 1.58 10.99 -7.33
C ASP A 57 0.78 11.57 -8.50
N THR A 58 0.39 12.83 -8.38
CA THR A 58 -0.51 13.47 -9.35
C THR A 58 0.21 14.01 -10.58
N GLN A 59 1.53 13.87 -10.68
CA GLN A 59 2.28 14.41 -11.82
C GLN A 59 3.53 13.59 -12.11
N VAL A 60 3.39 12.61 -13.00
CA VAL A 60 4.51 11.83 -13.55
C VAL A 60 4.57 11.97 -15.07
N HIS A 61 5.72 11.66 -15.66
CA HIS A 61 5.85 11.50 -17.11
C HIS A 61 6.59 10.20 -17.39
N PHE A 62 5.85 9.15 -17.72
CA PHE A 62 6.43 7.85 -18.05
C PHE A 62 6.79 7.72 -19.53
N ARG A 63 6.60 8.78 -20.33
CA ARG A 63 7.17 8.94 -21.69
C ARG A 63 6.75 7.89 -22.71
N GLU A 64 5.71 7.13 -22.42
CA GLU A 64 5.15 6.11 -23.29
C GLU A 64 3.77 6.55 -23.81
N PRO A 65 3.55 6.58 -25.14
CA PRO A 65 4.48 6.19 -26.22
C PRO A 65 5.47 7.31 -26.61
N GLY A 66 6.61 6.94 -27.22
CA GLY A 66 7.52 7.87 -27.90
C GLY A 66 8.95 7.87 -27.40
N SER A 67 9.18 8.28 -26.15
CA SER A 67 10.52 8.41 -25.54
C SER A 67 10.75 7.39 -24.43
N THR A 68 10.43 6.11 -24.74
CA THR A 68 10.46 4.99 -23.79
C THR A 68 11.87 4.59 -23.31
N ASP A 69 12.90 5.14 -23.95
CA ASP A 69 14.30 5.02 -23.53
C ASP A 69 14.61 5.86 -22.28
N ALA A 70 13.84 6.93 -22.03
CA ALA A 70 13.98 7.75 -20.84
C ALA A 70 13.29 7.11 -19.62
N GLU A 71 12.04 6.68 -19.79
CA GLU A 71 11.25 5.89 -18.84
C GLU A 71 10.07 5.27 -19.63
N ASP A 72 9.48 4.18 -19.13
CA ASP A 72 8.27 3.57 -19.71
C ASP A 72 7.26 3.22 -18.60
N LEU A 73 6.04 2.80 -18.94
CA LEU A 73 5.01 2.47 -17.93
C LEU A 73 5.49 1.38 -16.95
N ASN A 74 6.31 0.44 -17.40
CA ASN A 74 6.77 -0.70 -16.60
C ASN A 74 7.92 -0.34 -15.64
N SER A 75 8.90 0.44 -16.09
CA SER A 75 10.02 0.92 -15.28
C SER A 75 9.56 1.99 -14.29
N GLY A 76 8.76 2.96 -14.74
CA GLY A 76 8.20 4.02 -13.90
C GLY A 76 7.29 3.48 -12.80
N SER A 77 6.37 2.56 -13.12
CA SER A 77 5.50 1.94 -12.10
C SER A 77 6.27 1.08 -11.09
N LYS A 78 7.35 0.40 -11.50
CA LYS A 78 8.24 -0.32 -10.58
C LYS A 78 8.98 0.63 -9.65
N ALA A 79 9.48 1.75 -10.16
CA ALA A 79 10.10 2.77 -9.33
C ALA A 79 9.10 3.35 -8.32
N ALA A 80 7.87 3.63 -8.78
CA ALA A 80 6.77 4.15 -7.97
C ALA A 80 6.46 3.24 -6.76
N VAL A 81 6.25 1.93 -6.98
CA VAL A 81 5.90 1.00 -5.89
C VAL A 81 7.03 0.82 -4.88
N VAL A 82 8.30 0.87 -5.30
CA VAL A 82 9.46 0.83 -4.39
C VAL A 82 9.49 2.07 -3.48
N GLY A 83 9.02 3.22 -3.98
CA GLY A 83 8.88 4.46 -3.20
C GLY A 83 7.60 4.54 -2.35
N GLY A 84 6.72 3.53 -2.40
CA GLY A 84 5.42 3.56 -1.71
C GLY A 84 4.33 4.36 -2.44
N ILE A 85 4.54 4.70 -3.72
CA ILE A 85 3.51 5.29 -4.60
C ILE A 85 2.68 4.15 -5.20
N THR A 86 1.37 4.21 -5.03
CA THR A 86 0.42 3.14 -5.44
C THR A 86 -0.59 3.58 -6.49
N GLY A 87 -0.65 4.88 -6.79
CA GLY A 87 -1.42 5.43 -7.89
C GLY A 87 -0.71 6.64 -8.46
N VAL A 88 -0.81 6.82 -9.78
CA VAL A 88 -0.14 7.90 -10.51
C VAL A 88 -1.08 8.53 -11.54
N PHE A 89 -0.89 9.82 -11.82
CA PHE A 89 -1.47 10.49 -12.99
C PHE A 89 -0.36 10.77 -14.00
N GLU A 90 -0.38 10.01 -15.10
CA GLU A 90 0.55 10.13 -16.23
C GLU A 90 0.12 11.29 -17.15
N MET A 91 1.09 11.95 -17.78
CA MET A 91 0.94 13.25 -18.44
C MET A 91 1.55 13.30 -19.84
#